data_AF-A0A951EN07-F1
#
_entry.id   AF-A0A951EN07-F1
#
_cell.length_a   1.000
_cell.length_b   1.000
_cell.length_c   1.000
_cell.angle_alpha   90.00
_cell.angle_beta   90.00
_cell.angle_gamma   90.00
#
_symmetry.space_group_name_H-M   'P 1'
#
loop_
_entity.id
_entity.type
_entity.pdbx_description
1 polymer ?
#
loop_
_entity_poly.entity_id
_entity_poly.type
_entity_poly.pdbx_seq_one_letter_code
_entity_poly.pdbx_strand_id
1 'polypeptide(L)'
;MRTTLSLDDDVAAQLEQLRARGDRSFRQLVNEALRVGLAHLDRANATLRGPFTRTVSLGAPRLPDVDDVSEALVITEGEGYR
;
A
#
# COMPACT_ATOMS: atom_id res chain seq x y z
N MET A 1 -6.75 5.95 29.35
CA MET A 1 -7.75 4.90 29.65
C MET A 1 -7.07 3.72 30.35
N ARG A 2 -7.75 3.02 31.26
CA ARG A 2 -7.28 1.74 31.82
C ARG A 2 -8.15 0.63 31.24
N THR A 3 -7.51 -0.34 30.61
CA THR A 3 -8.16 -1.43 29.89
C THR A 3 -7.37 -2.70 30.11
N THR A 4 -8.04 -3.84 30.10
CA THR A 4 -7.39 -5.16 30.09
C THR A 4 -7.32 -5.65 28.65
N LEU A 5 -6.14 -6.08 28.22
CA LEU A 5 -5.89 -6.59 26.88
C LEU A 5 -5.31 -8.00 27.01
N SER A 6 -5.88 -8.96 26.29
CA SER A 6 -5.27 -10.28 26.11
C SER A 6 -4.27 -10.20 24.97
N LEU A 7 -3.08 -10.77 25.16
CA LEU A 7 -2.00 -10.82 24.18
C LEU A 7 -1.67 -12.27 23.88
N ASP A 8 -1.36 -12.57 22.62
CA ASP A 8 -0.84 -13.87 22.24
C ASP A 8 0.56 -14.09 22.85
N ASP A 9 0.92 -15.36 23.09
CA ASP A 9 2.14 -15.75 23.79
C ASP A 9 3.41 -15.22 23.12
N ASP A 10 3.42 -15.17 21.80
CA ASP A 10 4.55 -14.65 21.01
C ASP A 10 4.71 -13.13 21.14
N VAL A 11 3.60 -12.38 21.14
CA VAL A 11 3.59 -10.93 21.36
C VAL A 11 4.04 -10.61 22.79
N ALA A 12 3.53 -11.34 23.78
CA ALA A 12 3.93 -11.17 25.18
C ALA A 12 5.44 -11.42 25.37
N ALA A 13 5.98 -12.49 24.77
CA ALA A 13 7.40 -12.81 24.82
C ALA A 13 8.27 -11.70 24.18
N GLN A 14 7.86 -11.15 23.03
CA GLN A 14 8.58 -10.05 22.37
C GLN A 14 8.59 -8.78 23.23
N LEU A 15 7.47 -8.41 23.86
CA LEU A 15 7.40 -7.24 24.73
C LEU A 15 8.31 -7.40 25.95
N GLU A 16 8.37 -8.59 26.55
CA GLU A 16 9.24 -8.84 27.70
C GLU A 16 10.72 -8.85 27.30
N GLN A 17 11.07 -9.37 26.13
CA GLN A 17 12.44 -9.26 25.59
C GLN A 17 12.86 -7.81 25.34
N LEU A 18 11.96 -6.97 24.79
CA LEU A 18 12.24 -5.55 24.58
C LEU A 18 12.35 -4.80 25.90
N ARG A 19 11.55 -5.17 26.90
CA ARG A 19 11.64 -4.63 28.25
C ARG A 19 12.95 -5.04 28.94
N ALA A 20 13.41 -6.27 28.80
CA ALA A 20 14.67 -6.71 29.38
C ALA A 20 15.89 -5.93 28.86
N ARG A 21 15.78 -5.29 27.69
CA ARG A 21 16.85 -4.51 27.05
C ARG A 21 16.87 -3.02 27.45
N GLY A 22 15.97 -2.55 28.31
CA GLY A 22 16.00 -1.14 28.74
C GLY A 22 15.11 -0.82 29.95
N ASP A 23 15.15 0.43 30.42
CA ASP A 23 14.49 0.83 31.67
C ASP A 23 13.03 1.28 31.50
N ARG A 24 12.34 0.83 30.45
CA ARG A 24 10.94 1.23 30.19
C ARG A 24 9.97 0.33 30.94
N SER A 25 8.94 0.92 31.54
CA SER A 25 7.84 0.14 32.12
C SER A 25 7.06 -0.62 31.05
N PHE A 26 6.48 -1.77 31.40
CA PHE A 26 5.63 -2.56 30.49
C PHE A 26 4.52 -1.71 29.86
N ARG A 27 3.88 -0.84 30.65
CA ARG A 27 2.86 0.09 30.15
C ARG A 27 3.40 1.05 29.09
N GLN A 28 4.57 1.65 29.31
CA GLN A 28 5.17 2.58 28.33
C GLN A 28 5.45 1.85 27.03
N LEU A 29 6.06 0.66 27.13
CA LEU A 29 6.44 -0.16 25.99
C LEU A 29 5.24 -0.61 25.17
N VAL A 30 4.19 -1.11 25.81
CA VAL A 30 2.91 -1.48 25.15
C VAL A 30 2.29 -0.28 24.44
N ASN A 31 2.21 0.88 25.09
CA ASN A 31 1.61 2.06 24.46
C ASN A 31 2.44 2.59 23.28
N GLU A 32 3.76 2.53 23.36
CA GLU A 32 4.64 2.91 22.26
C GLU A 32 4.48 1.97 21.07
N ALA A 33 4.51 0.66 21.31
CA ALA A 33 4.29 -0.35 20.28
C ALA A 33 2.92 -0.19 19.61
N LEU A 34 1.85 0.05 20.38
CA LEU A 34 0.52 0.30 19.83
C LEU A 34 0.46 1.57 19.00
N ARG A 35 1.10 2.68 19.42
CA ARG A 35 1.13 3.91 18.61
C ARG A 35 1.82 3.70 17.27
N VAL A 36 2.97 3.03 17.29
CA VAL A 36 3.72 2.72 16.06
C VAL A 36 2.90 1.79 15.16
N GLY A 37 2.36 0.71 15.72
CA GLY A 37 1.53 -0.25 14.99
C GLY A 37 0.29 0.38 14.37
N LEU A 38 -0.47 1.17 15.14
CA LEU A 38 -1.66 1.87 14.63
C LEU A 38 -1.32 2.87 13.54
N ALA A 39 -0.22 3.61 13.65
CA ALA A 39 0.23 4.52 12.59
C ALA A 39 0.63 3.76 11.30
N HIS A 40 1.23 2.57 11.44
CA HIS A 40 1.52 1.72 10.28
C HIS A 40 0.26 1.15 9.63
N LEU A 41 -0.71 0.70 10.43
CA LEU A 41 -1.99 0.19 9.93
C LEU A 41 -2.78 1.30 9.22
N ASP A 42 -2.78 2.52 9.76
CA ASP A 42 -3.42 3.67 9.13
C ASP A 42 -2.77 4.01 7.77
N ARG A 43 -1.44 4.00 7.69
CA ARG A 43 -0.73 4.20 6.41
C ARG A 43 -0.91 3.05 5.41
N ALA A 44 -0.99 1.80 5.88
CA ALA A 44 -1.22 0.65 5.01
C ALA A 44 -2.65 0.65 4.44
N ASN A 45 -3.61 1.15 5.23
CA ASN A 45 -5.00 1.32 4.79
C ASN A 45 -5.22 2.59 3.97
N ALA A 46 -4.35 3.59 4.09
CA ALA A 46 -4.31 4.69 3.15
C ALA A 46 -4.01 4.11 1.77
N THR A 47 -5.03 4.06 0.91
CA THR A 47 -4.93 3.55 -0.45
C THR A 47 -3.65 4.10 -1.04
N LEU A 48 -2.68 3.22 -1.32
CA LEU A 48 -1.43 3.62 -1.95
C LEU A 48 -1.80 4.21 -3.30
N ARG A 49 -2.01 5.53 -3.33
CA ARG A 49 -1.98 6.28 -4.58
C ARG A 49 -0.51 6.21 -4.97
N GLY A 50 -0.15 5.14 -5.70
CA GLY A 50 1.13 5.03 -6.34
C GLY A 50 1.44 6.33 -7.08
N PRO A 51 2.72 6.59 -7.41
CA PRO A 51 3.09 7.81 -8.12
C PRO A 51 2.16 7.99 -9.33
N PHE A 52 1.38 9.06 -9.32
CA PHE A 52 0.45 9.37 -10.40
C PHE A 52 1.10 10.42 -11.30
N THR A 53 1.06 10.18 -12.60
CA THR A 53 1.44 11.20 -13.58
C THR A 53 0.26 12.14 -13.79
N ARG A 54 0.53 13.45 -13.90
CA ARG A 54 -0.51 14.42 -14.26
C ARG A 54 -1.11 14.05 -15.62
N THR A 55 -2.43 13.98 -15.70
CA THR A 55 -3.12 13.80 -16.98
C THR A 55 -2.89 15.02 -17.87
N VAL A 56 -2.60 14.77 -19.14
CA VAL A 56 -2.47 15.79 -20.17
C VAL A 56 -3.39 15.43 -21.34
N SER A 57 -3.92 16.43 -22.04
CA SER A 57 -4.68 16.18 -23.25
C SER A 57 -3.73 15.77 -24.37
N LEU A 58 -4.00 14.60 -24.98
CA LEU A 58 -3.28 14.13 -26.18
C LEU A 58 -4.01 14.49 -27.48
N GLY A 59 -5.15 15.19 -27.39
CA GLY A 59 -6.02 15.49 -28.52
C GLY A 59 -7.00 14.35 -28.86
N ALA A 60 -7.63 14.46 -30.02
CA ALA A 60 -8.53 13.43 -30.53
C ALA A 60 -7.73 12.20 -31.01
N PRO A 61 -8.15 10.97 -30.68
CA PRO A 61 -7.49 9.77 -31.14
C PRO A 61 -7.58 9.67 -32.67
N ARG A 62 -6.49 9.22 -33.30
CA ARG A 62 -6.42 8.98 -34.75
C ARG A 62 -7.02 7.63 -35.16
N LEU A 63 -7.12 6.72 -34.20
CA LEU A 63 -7.74 5.42 -34.36
C LEU A 63 -9.13 5.43 -33.72
N PRO A 64 -10.13 4.81 -34.36
CA PRO A 64 -11.48 4.72 -33.82
C PRO A 64 -11.55 3.85 -32.56
N ASP A 65 -10.78 2.75 -32.55
CA ASP A 65 -10.60 1.85 -31.41
C ASP A 65 -9.13 1.41 -31.35
N VAL A 66 -8.55 1.39 -30.16
CA VAL A 66 -7.18 0.92 -29.91
C VAL A 66 -7.15 -0.48 -29.31
N ASP A 67 -8.30 -0.99 -28.88
CA ASP A 67 -8.45 -2.34 -28.36
C ASP A 67 -8.60 -3.37 -29.49
N ASP A 68 -9.11 -2.95 -30.66
CA ASP A 68 -9.02 -3.73 -31.91
C ASP A 68 -7.64 -3.55 -32.57
N VAL A 69 -6.69 -4.36 -32.12
CA VAL A 69 -5.32 -4.36 -32.64
C VAL A 69 -5.30 -4.69 -34.14
N SER A 70 -6.21 -5.53 -34.64
CA SER A 70 -6.23 -5.93 -36.05
C SER A 70 -6.62 -4.75 -36.95
N GLU A 71 -7.70 -4.05 -36.60
CA GLU A 71 -8.13 -2.86 -37.33
C GLU A 71 -7.09 -1.73 -37.21
N ALA A 72 -6.53 -1.54 -36.02
CA ALA A 72 -5.46 -0.57 -35.81
C ALA A 72 -4.26 -0.81 -36.74
N LEU A 73 -3.81 -2.08 -36.86
CA LEU A 73 -2.70 -2.46 -37.74
C LEU A 73 -3.05 -2.28 -39.22
N VAL A 74 -4.28 -2.58 -39.64
CA VAL A 74 -4.73 -2.29 -41.02
C VAL A 74 -4.69 -0.78 -41.31
N ILE A 75 -5.12 0.06 -40.38
CA ILE A 75 -5.10 1.52 -40.56
C ILE A 75 -3.67 2.06 -40.58
N THR A 76 -2.75 1.51 -39.78
CA THR A 76 -1.38 2.04 -39.67
C THR A 76 -0.39 1.43 -40.67
N GLU A 77 -0.54 0.14 -40.99
CA GLU A 77 0.42 -0.65 -41.79
C GLU A 77 -0.19 -1.19 -43.11
N GLY A 78 -1.52 -1.15 -43.26
CA GLY A 78 -2.24 -1.64 -44.44
C GLY A 78 -2.71 -3.10 -44.32
N GLU A 79 -3.51 -3.56 -45.29
CA GLU A 79 -4.14 -4.89 -45.29
C GLU A 79 -3.14 -6.07 -45.37
N GLY A 80 -1.87 -5.79 -45.68
CA GLY A 80 -0.81 -6.80 -45.81
C GLY A 80 -0.02 -7.07 -44.52
N TYR A 81 -0.45 -6.54 -43.38
CA TYR A 81 0.26 -6.73 -42.12
C TYR A 81 0.25 -8.22 -41.69
N ARG A 82 1.35 -8.70 -41.12
CA ARG A 82 1.56 -10.09 -40.70
C ARG A 82 2.08 -10.17 -39.27
#